data_AF-A0A925VT47-F1
#
_entry.id   AF-A0A925VT47-F1
#
_cell.length_a   1.000
_cell.length_b   1.000
_cell.length_c   1.000
_cell.angle_alpha   90.00
_cell.angle_beta   90.00
_cell.angle_gamma   90.00
#
_symmetry.space_group_name_H-M   'P 1'
#
loop_
_entity.id
_entity.type
_entity.pdbx_description
1 polymer ?
#
loop_
_entity_poly.entity_id
_entity_poly.type
_entity_poly.pdbx_seq_one_letter_code
_entity_poly.pdbx_strand_id
1 'polypeptide(L)'
;MTLRVKFLLFVTIIHGVLIVLAGQVLRTNAPLFVGLEVLLLVSGVLTMQLYRGFVRPFQLIAAGTEAIRAKDFSLKFVPVGQREMDQLIDVYNHMMDELRRERVTQYEKSLLLESLIQASPAGVLLLTFDGRIEGVNPAAERMLGQPAAA
;
A
#
# COMPACT_ATOMS: atom_id res chain seq x y z
N MET A 1 -10.06 -13.67 12.07
CA MET A 1 -10.21 -14.63 10.96
C MET A 1 -9.91 -13.93 9.64
N THR A 2 -9.02 -14.49 8.82
CA THR A 2 -8.67 -13.93 7.51
C THR A 2 -9.86 -13.95 6.55
N LEU A 3 -9.90 -13.03 5.59
CA LEU A 3 -10.98 -12.93 4.60
C LEU A 3 -11.20 -14.25 3.85
N ARG A 4 -10.10 -14.99 3.59
CA ARG A 4 -10.12 -16.33 3.00
C ARG A 4 -10.94 -17.33 3.80
N VAL A 5 -10.76 -17.37 5.12
CA VAL A 5 -11.48 -18.31 6.01
C VAL A 5 -12.97 -17.98 6.04
N LYS A 6 -13.32 -16.69 6.15
CA LYS A 6 -14.73 -16.26 6.09
C LYS A 6 -15.40 -16.66 4.77
N PHE A 7 -14.69 -16.45 3.65
CA PHE A 7 -15.19 -16.83 2.32
C PHE A 7 -15.37 -18.35 2.17
N LEU A 8 -14.38 -19.15 2.58
CA LEU A 8 -14.46 -20.62 2.50
C LEU A 8 -15.59 -21.17 3.36
N LEU A 9 -15.78 -20.66 4.58
CA LEU A 9 -16.91 -21.06 5.44
C LEU A 9 -18.25 -20.74 4.77
N PHE A 10 -18.41 -19.51 4.26
CA PHE A 10 -19.63 -19.09 3.57
C PHE A 10 -19.96 -19.97 2.36
N VAL A 11 -18.97 -20.22 1.50
CA VAL A 11 -19.10 -21.09 0.32
C VAL A 11 -19.46 -22.52 0.72
N THR A 12 -18.79 -23.07 1.74
CA THR A 12 -19.02 -24.44 2.22
C THR A 12 -20.44 -24.60 2.75
N ILE A 13 -20.96 -23.60 3.47
CA ILE A 13 -22.34 -23.59 3.98
C ILE A 13 -23.33 -23.58 2.80
N ILE A 14 -23.15 -22.68 1.82
CA ILE A 14 -24.04 -22.59 0.65
C ILE A 14 -24.06 -23.90 -0.14
N HIS A 15 -22.88 -24.45 -0.45
CA HIS A 15 -22.80 -25.69 -1.23
C HIS A 15 -23.32 -26.88 -0.42
N GLY A 16 -23.08 -26.92 0.89
CA GLY A 16 -23.64 -27.93 1.77
C GLY A 16 -25.17 -27.93 1.76
N VAL A 17 -25.80 -26.76 1.84
CA VAL A 17 -27.25 -26.62 1.75
C VAL A 17 -27.77 -27.07 0.38
N LEU A 18 -27.12 -26.67 -0.72
CA LEU A 18 -27.50 -27.09 -2.07
C LEU A 18 -27.39 -28.60 -2.26
N ILE A 19 -26.34 -29.24 -1.74
CA ILE A 19 -26.14 -30.69 -1.82
C ILE A 19 -27.23 -31.43 -1.02
N VAL A 20 -27.56 -30.97 0.18
CA VAL A 20 -28.62 -31.58 1.00
C VAL A 20 -29.98 -31.47 0.30
N LEU A 21 -30.30 -30.31 -0.27
CA LEU A 21 -31.52 -30.11 -1.06
C LEU A 21 -31.55 -31.01 -2.30
N ALA A 22 -30.43 -31.17 -3.00
CA ALA A 22 -30.34 -32.05 -4.17
C ALA A 22 -30.61 -33.51 -3.77
N GLY A 23 -30.05 -33.96 -2.64
CA GLY A 23 -30.27 -35.30 -2.10
C GLY A 23 -31.74 -35.57 -1.70
N GLN A 24 -32.45 -34.58 -1.17
CA GLN A 24 -33.88 -34.70 -0.83
C GLN A 24 -34.77 -34.77 -2.09
N VAL A 25 -34.44 -34.00 -3.12
CA VAL A 25 -35.22 -33.90 -4.36
C VAL A 25 -35.01 -35.11 -5.28
N LEU A 26 -33.85 -35.79 -5.18
CA LEU A 26 -33.50 -36.97 -5.99
C LEU A 26 -34.59 -38.05 -6.00
N ARG A 27 -35.25 -38.29 -4.86
CA ARG A 27 -36.28 -39.34 -4.73
C ARG A 27 -37.70 -38.88 -5.08
N THR A 28 -37.93 -37.57 -5.18
CA THR A 28 -39.28 -37.00 -5.26
C THR A 28 -39.59 -36.47 -6.66
N ASN A 29 -38.64 -35.77 -7.29
CA ASN A 29 -38.89 -35.07 -8.56
C ASN A 29 -37.62 -35.02 -9.43
N ALA A 30 -37.56 -35.90 -10.44
CA ALA A 30 -36.46 -35.95 -11.41
C ALA A 30 -36.17 -34.61 -12.14
N PRO A 31 -37.15 -33.81 -12.62
CA PRO A 31 -36.83 -32.56 -13.31
C PRO A 31 -36.27 -31.48 -12.37
N LEU A 32 -36.73 -31.44 -11.11
CA LEU A 32 -36.18 -30.51 -10.11
C LEU A 32 -34.75 -30.89 -9.70
N PHE A 33 -34.43 -32.19 -9.68
CA PHE A 33 -33.08 -32.67 -9.40
C PHE A 33 -32.08 -32.17 -10.45
N VAL A 34 -32.41 -32.30 -11.75
CA VAL A 34 -31.57 -31.79 -12.85
C VAL A 34 -31.36 -30.28 -12.76
N GLY A 35 -32.42 -29.53 -12.41
CA GLY A 35 -32.30 -28.07 -12.20
C GLY A 35 -31.33 -27.71 -11.07
N LEU A 36 -31.35 -28.47 -9.97
CA LEU A 36 -30.45 -28.24 -8.84
C LEU A 36 -29.01 -28.63 -9.14
N GLU A 37 -28.80 -29.67 -9.94
CA GLU A 37 -27.47 -30.08 -10.41
C GLU A 37 -26.83 -28.98 -11.27
N VAL A 38 -27.59 -28.42 -12.22
CA VAL A 38 -27.15 -27.27 -13.01
C VAL A 38 -26.84 -26.07 -12.12
N LEU A 39 -27.71 -25.78 -11.13
CA LEU A 39 -27.48 -24.69 -10.18
C LEU A 39 -26.19 -24.89 -9.37
N LEU A 40 -25.89 -26.12 -8.95
CA LEU A 40 -24.66 -26.49 -8.25
C LEU A 40 -23.42 -26.23 -9.11
N LEU A 41 -23.46 -26.64 -10.39
CA LEU A 41 -22.37 -26.38 -11.34
C LEU A 41 -22.14 -24.88 -11.56
N VAL A 42 -23.22 -24.13 -11.79
CA VAL A 42 -23.16 -22.67 -11.97
C VAL A 42 -22.60 -22.00 -10.71
N SER A 43 -23.06 -22.40 -9.52
CA SER A 43 -22.58 -21.88 -8.24
C SER A 43 -21.08 -22.15 -8.02
N GLY A 44 -20.61 -23.34 -8.40
CA GLY A 44 -19.19 -23.70 -8.34
C GLY A 44 -18.32 -22.83 -9.26
N VAL A 45 -18.76 -22.61 -10.50
CA VAL A 45 -18.06 -21.73 -11.45
C VAL A 45 -18.03 -20.28 -10.93
N LEU A 46 -19.15 -19.78 -10.42
CA LEU A 46 -19.26 -18.43 -9.85
C LEU A 46 -18.35 -18.26 -8.64
N THR A 47 -18.27 -19.26 -7.78
CA THR A 47 -17.37 -19.30 -6.61
C THR A 47 -15.91 -19.21 -7.03
N MET A 48 -15.52 -19.97 -8.06
CA MET A 48 -14.16 -19.95 -8.59
C MET A 48 -13.80 -18.58 -9.16
N GLN A 49 -14.73 -17.96 -9.91
CA GLN A 49 -14.56 -16.60 -10.43
C GLN A 49 -14.42 -15.58 -9.31
N LEU A 50 -15.31 -15.60 -8.32
CA LEU A 50 -15.27 -14.70 -7.15
C LEU A 50 -13.99 -14.84 -6.33
N TYR A 51 -13.51 -16.08 -6.12
CA TYR A 51 -12.27 -16.32 -5.36
C TYR A 51 -11.04 -15.76 -6.08
N ARG A 52 -10.93 -16.01 -7.39
CA ARG A 52 -9.83 -15.47 -8.21
C ARG A 52 -9.92 -13.95 -8.35
N GLY A 53 -11.15 -13.44 -8.45
CA GLY A 53 -11.47 -12.03 -8.53
C GLY A 53 -11.11 -11.29 -7.25
N PHE A 54 -11.88 -11.47 -6.19
CA PHE A 54 -11.78 -10.60 -5.02
C PHE A 54 -10.78 -11.05 -3.96
N VAL A 55 -10.67 -12.36 -3.71
CA VAL A 55 -9.99 -12.85 -2.50
C VAL A 55 -8.47 -12.89 -2.64
N ARG A 56 -7.96 -13.24 -3.83
CA ARG A 56 -6.51 -13.31 -4.08
C ARG A 56 -5.83 -11.94 -4.09
N PRO A 57 -6.36 -10.90 -4.78
CA PRO A 57 -5.67 -9.62 -4.88
C PRO A 57 -5.71 -8.78 -3.61
N PHE A 58 -6.76 -8.90 -2.78
CA PHE A 58 -6.80 -8.25 -1.46
C PHE A 58 -5.58 -8.62 -0.59
N GLN A 59 -5.06 -9.82 -0.84
CA GLN A 59 -3.75 -10.32 -0.46
C GLN A 59 -2.60 -9.33 -0.56
N LEU A 60 -2.47 -8.83 -1.78
CA LEU A 60 -1.32 -8.06 -2.24
C LEU A 60 -1.39 -6.64 -1.67
N ILE A 61 -2.58 -6.05 -1.58
CA ILE A 61 -2.76 -4.74 -0.95
C ILE A 61 -2.37 -4.76 0.52
N ALA A 62 -2.78 -5.80 1.26
CA ALA A 62 -2.39 -5.94 2.66
C ALA A 62 -0.86 -6.02 2.84
N ALA A 63 -0.13 -6.54 1.85
CA ALA A 63 1.32 -6.54 1.87
C ALA A 63 1.91 -5.14 1.62
N GLY A 64 1.33 -4.31 0.75
CA GLY A 64 1.84 -2.94 0.54
C GLY A 64 1.50 -1.96 1.66
N THR A 65 0.47 -2.23 2.47
CA THR A 65 0.30 -1.46 3.72
C THR A 65 1.46 -1.67 4.68
N GLU A 66 2.10 -2.84 4.66
CA GLU A 66 3.33 -3.10 5.44
C GLU A 66 4.55 -2.39 4.84
N ALA A 67 4.62 -2.29 3.50
CA ALA A 67 5.65 -1.51 2.81
C ALA A 67 5.59 0.00 3.16
N ILE A 68 4.39 0.58 3.24
CA ILE A 68 4.20 1.96 3.73
C ILE A 68 4.69 2.09 5.18
N ARG A 69 4.36 1.13 6.05
CA ARG A 69 4.82 1.12 7.44
C ARG A 69 6.35 1.09 7.53
N ALA A 70 7.00 0.36 6.62
CA ALA A 70 8.45 0.32 6.51
C ALA A 70 9.09 1.60 5.92
N LYS A 71 8.28 2.58 5.47
CA LYS A 71 8.70 3.81 4.77
C LYS A 71 9.51 3.54 3.49
N ASP A 72 9.31 2.39 2.87
CA ASP A 72 9.94 2.06 1.59
C ASP A 72 9.04 2.52 0.44
N PHE A 73 9.17 3.81 0.09
CA PHE A 73 8.42 4.44 -1.01
C PHE A 73 8.93 4.08 -2.41
N SER A 74 9.90 3.15 -2.52
CA SER A 74 10.36 2.65 -3.82
C SER A 74 9.46 1.56 -4.37
N LEU A 75 8.63 0.95 -3.53
CA LEU A 75 7.75 -0.15 -3.88
C LEU A 75 6.51 0.34 -4.64
N LYS A 76 6.31 -0.23 -5.83
CA LYS A 76 5.11 -0.04 -6.65
C LYS A 76 4.36 -1.35 -6.81
N PHE A 77 3.04 -1.26 -6.83
CA PHE A 77 2.21 -2.40 -7.17
C PHE A 77 2.08 -2.56 -8.68
N VAL A 78 2.07 -3.81 -9.12
CA VAL A 78 1.80 -4.18 -10.52
C VAL A 78 0.31 -4.46 -10.67
N PRO A 79 -0.35 -3.97 -11.73
CA PRO A 79 -1.75 -4.28 -12.02
C PRO A 79 -2.01 -5.78 -12.09
N VAL A 80 -3.17 -6.20 -11.60
CA VAL A 80 -3.58 -7.61 -11.51
C VAL A 80 -4.65 -7.99 -12.54
N GLY A 81 -5.06 -7.04 -13.38
CA GLY A 81 -6.02 -7.25 -14.47
C GLY A 81 -7.48 -7.23 -14.01
N GLN A 82 -7.76 -6.59 -12.88
CA GLN A 82 -9.11 -6.46 -12.33
C GLN A 82 -9.41 -4.99 -12.07
N ARG A 83 -10.48 -4.49 -12.69
CA ARG A 83 -10.72 -3.05 -12.80
C ARG A 83 -10.78 -2.34 -11.45
N GLU A 84 -11.51 -2.91 -10.49
CA GLU A 84 -11.67 -2.34 -9.15
C GLU A 84 -10.35 -2.34 -8.37
N MET A 85 -9.54 -3.37 -8.55
CA MET A 85 -8.26 -3.51 -7.87
C MET A 85 -7.18 -2.64 -8.51
N ASP A 86 -7.14 -2.60 -9.82
CA ASP A 86 -6.20 -1.79 -10.60
C ASP A 86 -6.44 -0.30 -10.35
N GLN A 87 -7.70 0.13 -10.18
CA GLN A 87 -8.03 1.49 -9.77
C GLN A 87 -7.42 1.85 -8.40
N LEU A 88 -7.47 0.92 -7.44
CA LEU A 88 -6.88 1.14 -6.11
C LEU A 88 -5.34 1.13 -6.17
N ILE A 89 -4.76 0.25 -6.99
CA ILE A 89 -3.32 0.21 -7.28
C ILE A 89 -2.86 1.53 -7.89
N ASP A 90 -3.61 2.10 -8.83
CA ASP A 90 -3.28 3.38 -9.47
C ASP A 90 -3.28 4.52 -8.46
N VAL A 91 -4.31 4.63 -7.62
CA VAL A 91 -4.37 5.65 -6.55
C VAL A 91 -3.20 5.49 -5.57
N TYR A 92 -2.89 4.26 -5.16
CA TYR A 92 -1.75 3.98 -4.30
C TYR A 92 -0.43 4.41 -4.94
N ASN A 93 -0.17 3.98 -6.18
CA ASN A 93 1.07 4.27 -6.88
C ASN A 93 1.24 5.78 -7.09
N HIS A 94 0.15 6.49 -7.40
CA HIS A 94 0.15 7.95 -7.54
C HIS A 94 0.54 8.65 -6.24
N MET A 95 -0.09 8.26 -5.11
CA MET A 95 0.24 8.80 -3.79
C MET A 95 1.71 8.57 -3.42
N MET A 96 2.28 7.39 -3.76
CA MET A 96 3.69 7.10 -3.51
C MET A 96 4.64 7.94 -4.35
N ASP A 97 4.29 8.19 -5.61
CA ASP A 97 5.04 9.08 -6.47
C ASP A 97 5.03 10.53 -5.95
N GLU A 98 3.90 11.02 -5.47
CA GLU A 98 3.79 12.35 -4.85
C GLU A 98 4.65 12.46 -3.58
N LEU A 99 4.52 11.52 -2.64
CA LEU A 99 5.31 11.53 -1.40
C LEU A 99 6.81 11.45 -1.66
N ARG A 100 7.23 10.68 -2.67
CA ARG A 100 8.64 10.63 -3.08
C ARG A 100 9.09 11.98 -3.63
N ARG A 101 8.30 12.62 -4.50
CA ARG A 101 8.61 13.94 -5.06
C ARG A 101 8.70 15.01 -3.99
N GLU A 102 7.78 15.01 -3.02
CA GLU A 102 7.82 15.97 -1.91
C GLU A 102 9.10 15.82 -1.10
N ARG A 103 9.50 14.59 -0.75
CA ARG A 103 10.75 14.33 -0.02
C ARG A 103 11.98 14.79 -0.80
N VAL A 104 12.05 14.47 -2.09
CA VAL A 104 13.18 14.89 -2.95
C VAL A 104 13.24 16.42 -3.01
N THR A 105 12.10 17.07 -3.25
CA THR A 105 12.02 18.54 -3.31
C THR A 105 12.42 19.19 -1.98
N GLN A 106 12.00 18.63 -0.84
CA GLN A 106 12.41 19.11 0.47
C GLN A 106 13.92 18.98 0.68
N TYR A 107 14.50 17.85 0.27
CA TYR A 107 15.94 17.62 0.36
C TYR A 107 16.74 18.58 -0.53
N GLU A 108 16.32 18.75 -1.78
CA GLU A 108 16.94 19.70 -2.72
C GLU A 108 16.89 21.15 -2.21
N LYS A 109 15.77 21.57 -1.62
CA LYS A 109 15.66 22.88 -0.97
C LYS A 109 16.61 23.03 0.20
N SER A 110 16.70 22.01 1.06
CA SER A 110 17.63 22.01 2.20
C SER A 110 19.08 22.16 1.72
N LEU A 111 19.46 21.37 0.71
CA LEU A 111 20.80 21.40 0.12
C LEU A 111 21.11 22.75 -0.54
N LEU A 112 20.13 23.34 -1.23
CA LEU A 112 20.27 24.66 -1.83
C LEU A 112 20.49 25.73 -0.77
N LEU A 113 19.68 25.74 0.30
CA LEU A 113 19.81 26.71 1.40
C LEU A 113 21.18 26.58 2.08
N GLU A 114 21.62 25.35 2.34
CA GLU A 114 22.95 25.09 2.89
C GLU A 114 24.06 25.61 1.96
N SER A 115 23.96 25.35 0.66
CA SER A 115 24.91 25.85 -0.34
C SER A 115 24.94 27.38 -0.39
N LEU A 116 23.79 28.04 -0.28
CA LEU A 116 23.71 29.51 -0.23
C LEU A 116 24.35 30.07 1.04
N ILE A 117 24.14 29.44 2.20
CA ILE A 117 24.77 29.84 3.46
C ILE A 117 26.29 29.67 3.38
N GLN A 118 26.77 28.56 2.83
CA GLN A 118 28.19 28.23 2.68
C GLN A 118 28.90 29.20 1.71
N ALA A 119 28.25 29.55 0.59
CA ALA A 119 28.80 30.48 -0.40
C ALA A 119 28.63 31.96 -0.01
N SER A 120 27.79 32.26 0.98
CA SER A 120 27.51 33.65 1.39
C SER A 120 28.77 34.35 1.92
N PRO A 121 29.03 35.60 1.51
CA PRO A 121 30.11 36.41 2.06
C PRO A 121 29.78 36.99 3.44
N ALA A 122 28.52 36.95 3.87
CA ALA A 122 28.11 37.38 5.21
C ALA A 122 28.37 36.26 6.23
N GLY A 123 28.90 36.61 7.40
CA GLY A 123 29.08 35.66 8.50
C GLY A 123 27.75 35.25 9.13
N VAL A 124 27.46 33.94 9.14
CA VAL A 124 26.26 33.34 9.73
C VAL A 124 26.68 32.45 10.91
N LEU A 125 26.04 32.68 12.06
CA LEU A 125 26.20 31.92 13.31
C LEU A 125 24.85 31.29 13.65
N LEU A 126 24.81 29.98 13.86
CA LEU A 126 23.67 29.25 14.41
C LEU A 126 23.90 29.03 15.90
N LEU A 127 22.93 29.42 16.72
CA LEU A 127 23.01 29.33 18.18
C LEU A 127 21.92 28.37 18.69
N THR A 128 22.26 27.56 19.68
CA THR A 128 21.27 26.80 20.45
C THR A 128 20.43 27.74 21.32
N PHE A 129 19.33 27.23 21.89
CA PHE A 129 18.49 27.98 22.83
C PHE A 129 19.26 28.52 24.06
N ASP A 130 20.35 27.87 24.47
CA ASP A 130 21.23 28.30 25.57
C ASP A 130 22.32 29.30 25.13
N GLY A 131 22.27 29.77 23.87
CA GLY A 131 23.23 30.75 23.33
C GLY A 131 24.60 30.18 22.97
N ARG A 132 24.74 28.84 22.83
CA ARG A 132 25.99 28.20 22.38
C ARG A 132 26.02 28.09 20.86
N ILE A 133 27.19 28.24 20.24
CA ILE A 133 27.35 28.09 18.79
C ILE A 133 27.17 26.62 18.40
N GLU A 134 26.20 26.34 17.54
CA GLU A 134 25.88 25.02 16.98
C GLU A 134 26.39 24.86 15.54
N GLY A 135 26.55 25.95 14.81
CA GLY A 135 27.10 25.94 13.46
C GLY A 135 27.53 27.31 12.99
N VAL A 136 28.51 27.36 12.08
CA VAL A 136 28.99 28.59 11.46
C VAL A 136 29.30 28.37 9.99
N ASN A 137 29.13 29.41 9.18
CA ASN A 137 29.50 29.37 7.76
C ASN A 137 30.95 29.83 7.52
N PRO A 138 31.55 29.56 6.34
CA PRO A 138 32.95 29.86 6.07
C PRO A 138 33.31 31.35 6.16
N ALA A 139 32.35 32.24 5.89
CA ALA A 139 32.57 33.67 6.06
C ALA A 139 32.69 34.05 7.55
N ALA A 140 31.83 33.49 8.42
CA ALA A 140 31.93 33.70 9.87
C ALA A 140 33.23 33.12 10.43
N GLU A 141 33.67 31.95 9.97
CA GLU A 141 34.96 31.36 10.37
C GLU A 141 36.13 32.30 10.06
N ARG A 142 36.15 32.84 8.83
CA ARG A 142 37.18 33.81 8.41
C ARG A 142 37.14 35.10 9.24
N MET A 143 35.95 35.58 9.60
CA MET A 143 35.79 36.81 10.40
C MET A 143 36.14 36.62 11.87
N LEU A 144 35.79 35.47 12.45
CA LEU A 144 36.04 35.13 13.85
C LEU A 144 37.47 34.62 14.07
N GLY A 145 38.19 34.30 12.99
CA GLY A 145 39.55 33.77 13.05
C GLY A 145 39.64 32.39 13.70
N GLN A 146 38.51 31.70 13.82
CA GLN A 146 38.39 30.37 14.40
C GLN A 146 37.51 29.50 13.49
N PRO A 147 37.96 28.29 13.10
CA PRO A 147 37.10 27.34 12.40
C PRO A 147 35.95 26.91 13.32
N ALA A 148 34.78 26.60 12.74
CA ALA A 148 33.72 25.87 13.43
C ALA A 148 34.36 24.63 14.07
N ALA A 149 34.11 24.41 15.35
CA ALA A 149 34.78 23.39 16.15
C ALA A 149 34.80 21.99 15.50
N ALA A 150 35.89 21.25 15.81
CA ALA A 150 35.93 19.79 15.75
C ALA A 150 34.85 19.13 16.63
#